data_AF-A0A5N8UUT5-F1
#
_entry.id   AF-A0A5N8UUT5-F1
#
_cell.length_a   1.000
_cell.length_b   1.000
_cell.length_c   1.000
_cell.angle_alpha   90.00
_cell.angle_beta   90.00
_cell.angle_gamma   90.00
#
_symmetry.space_group_name_H-M   'P 1'
#
loop_
_entity.id
_entity.type
_entity.pdbx_description
1 polymer ?
#
loop_
_entity_poly.entity_id
_entity_poly.type
_entity_poly.pdbx_seq_one_letter_code
_entity_poly.pdbx_strand_id
1 'polypeptide(L)'
;MTHISRTHLFSSGLFLLLCLIYATGFYQLAQSSVVITVLITLFLPVLFWPLTRTVENHQEIKRILMLESCFNVICVLALTQSISQGATDILFVVFFILQAGGFIAVQIKKKAFHSLPSSLCLSVAIAVWIFNGNQTELLGDGNLLIFGSQVPWQLKGIYLAWLAQVILSEYRHILPKLTILLVHMASFIVAVMADDFFHARIVTASHLLFLSLCFDLKLRSWGGEDFAISQRVGVMMSKANIASWVSIICLLVCLSLAIHLLSNTLIT
;
A
#
# COMPACT_ATOMS: atom_id res chain seq x y z
N MET A 1 34.93 -4.22 5.30
CA MET A 1 33.49 -4.08 5.62
C MET A 1 32.84 -2.77 5.12
N THR A 2 33.57 -1.69 4.87
CA THR A 2 33.01 -0.39 4.46
C THR A 2 32.55 -0.32 2.98
N HIS A 3 33.26 -0.99 2.06
CA HIS A 3 32.94 -0.97 0.63
C HIS A 3 31.63 -1.71 0.30
N ILE A 4 31.45 -2.92 0.84
CA ILE A 4 30.24 -3.76 0.68
C ILE A 4 29.00 -3.04 1.25
N SER A 5 29.15 -2.31 2.36
CA SER A 5 28.03 -1.53 2.92
C SER A 5 27.62 -0.37 2.01
N ARG A 6 28.54 0.21 1.24
CA ARG A 6 28.24 1.33 0.33
C ARG A 6 27.56 0.86 -0.94
N THR A 7 27.98 -0.27 -1.51
CA THR A 7 27.34 -0.86 -2.70
C THR A 7 25.91 -1.30 -2.40
N HIS A 8 25.65 -1.84 -1.21
CA HIS A 8 24.29 -2.19 -0.77
C HIS A 8 23.38 -0.96 -0.67
N LEU A 9 23.84 0.10 0.02
CA LEU A 9 23.09 1.37 0.10
C LEU A 9 22.83 1.97 -1.28
N PHE A 10 23.83 1.97 -2.16
CA PHE A 10 23.69 2.48 -3.51
C PHE A 10 22.67 1.68 -4.33
N SER A 11 22.75 0.34 -4.32
CA SER A 11 21.79 -0.51 -5.05
C SER A 11 20.36 -0.37 -4.52
N SER A 12 20.17 -0.30 -3.20
CA SER A 12 18.87 -0.02 -2.58
C SER A 12 18.34 1.37 -2.94
N GLY A 13 19.20 2.39 -2.89
CA GLY A 13 18.83 3.75 -3.27
C GLY A 13 18.45 3.87 -4.75
N LEU A 14 19.24 3.26 -5.64
CA LEU A 14 18.95 3.20 -7.07
C LEU A 14 17.64 2.46 -7.34
N PHE A 15 17.41 1.33 -6.68
CA PHE A 15 16.17 0.57 -6.84
C PHE A 15 14.95 1.35 -6.36
N LEU A 16 15.07 2.05 -5.22
CA LEU A 16 14.01 2.94 -4.73
C LEU A 16 13.73 4.06 -5.73
N LEU A 17 14.77 4.70 -6.27
CA LEU A 17 14.63 5.76 -7.28
C LEU A 17 13.92 5.25 -8.54
N LEU A 18 14.30 4.08 -9.03
CA LEU A 18 13.63 3.45 -10.17
C LEU A 18 12.16 3.14 -9.86
N CYS A 19 11.86 2.62 -8.67
CA CYS A 19 10.49 2.37 -8.25
C CYS A 19 9.69 3.68 -8.13
N LEU A 20 10.30 4.78 -7.67
CA LEU A 20 9.66 6.09 -7.59
C LEU A 20 9.36 6.64 -8.98
N ILE A 21 10.34 6.68 -9.88
CA ILE A 21 10.15 7.13 -11.27
C ILE A 21 9.04 6.31 -11.94
N TYR A 22 9.08 4.99 -11.75
CA TYR A 22 8.07 4.08 -12.30
C TYR A 22 6.68 4.35 -11.72
N ALA A 23 6.55 4.41 -10.39
CA ALA A 23 5.26 4.61 -9.73
C ALA A 23 4.67 5.99 -10.04
N THR A 24 5.50 7.04 -10.09
CA THR A 24 5.07 8.39 -10.50
C THR A 24 4.59 8.40 -11.94
N GLY A 25 5.37 7.83 -12.88
CA GLY A 25 4.99 7.78 -14.29
C GLY A 25 3.73 6.94 -14.51
N PHE A 26 3.64 5.78 -13.86
CA PHE A 26 2.44 4.93 -13.91
C PHE A 26 1.21 5.66 -13.37
N TYR A 27 1.37 6.41 -12.28
CA TYR A 27 0.29 7.18 -11.69
C TYR A 27 -0.18 8.32 -12.59
N GLN A 28 0.75 9.09 -13.16
CA GLN A 28 0.44 10.15 -14.13
C GLN A 28 -0.26 9.60 -15.38
N LEU A 29 0.17 8.43 -15.87
CA LEU A 29 -0.53 7.74 -16.96
C LEU A 29 -1.95 7.35 -16.55
N ALA A 30 -2.15 6.83 -15.34
CA ALA A 30 -3.47 6.47 -14.82
C ALA A 30 -4.41 7.69 -14.78
N GLN A 31 -3.90 8.86 -14.41
CA GLN A 31 -4.69 10.10 -14.38
C GLN A 31 -4.95 10.70 -15.76
N SER A 32 -4.06 10.47 -16.74
CA SER A 32 -4.15 11.14 -18.06
C SER A 32 -5.46 10.93 -18.81
N SER A 33 -6.12 9.78 -18.64
CA SER A 33 -7.41 9.46 -19.26
C SER A 33 -7.99 8.20 -18.65
N VAL A 34 -9.32 8.17 -18.50
CA VAL A 34 -10.06 6.97 -18.07
C VAL A 34 -9.74 5.74 -18.93
N VAL A 35 -9.56 5.93 -20.24
CA VAL A 35 -9.20 4.84 -21.15
C VAL A 35 -7.83 4.27 -20.79
N ILE A 36 -6.85 5.14 -20.52
CA ILE A 36 -5.52 4.73 -20.10
C ILE A 36 -5.59 4.04 -18.73
N THR A 37 -6.36 4.58 -17.77
CA THR A 37 -6.60 3.94 -16.47
C THR A 37 -7.07 2.50 -16.65
N VAL A 38 -8.12 2.28 -17.46
CA VAL A 38 -8.67 0.94 -17.74
C VAL A 38 -7.60 0.04 -18.37
N LEU A 39 -6.87 0.53 -19.36
CA LEU A 39 -5.84 -0.24 -20.04
C LEU A 39 -4.73 -0.69 -19.07
N ILE A 40 -4.21 0.21 -18.24
CA ILE A 40 -3.04 -0.10 -17.40
C ILE A 40 -3.40 -0.80 -16.09
N THR A 41 -4.60 -0.54 -15.53
CA THR A 41 -5.01 -1.11 -14.23
C THR A 41 -5.82 -2.39 -14.36
N LEU A 42 -6.55 -2.59 -15.46
CA LEU A 42 -7.41 -3.77 -15.66
C LEU A 42 -6.91 -4.67 -16.79
N PHE A 43 -6.65 -4.11 -17.97
CA PHE A 43 -6.28 -4.92 -19.14
C PHE A 43 -4.86 -5.46 -19.05
N LEU A 44 -3.90 -4.63 -18.65
CA LEU A 44 -2.48 -4.99 -18.61
C LEU A 44 -2.20 -6.16 -17.63
N PRO A 45 -2.73 -6.18 -16.38
CA PRO A 45 -2.56 -7.34 -15.51
C PRO A 45 -3.14 -8.64 -16.08
N VAL A 46 -4.25 -8.57 -16.84
CA VAL A 46 -4.84 -9.74 -17.51
C VAL A 46 -3.98 -10.20 -18.68
N LEU A 47 -3.53 -9.26 -19.52
CA LEU A 47 -2.68 -9.54 -20.68
C LEU A 47 -1.36 -10.21 -20.27
N PHE A 48 -0.73 -9.71 -19.21
CA PHE A 48 0.54 -10.23 -18.71
C PHE A 48 0.37 -11.30 -17.62
N TRP A 49 -0.86 -11.73 -17.31
CA TRP A 49 -1.12 -12.81 -16.36
C TRP A 49 -0.35 -14.10 -16.63
N PRO A 50 -0.14 -14.54 -17.90
CA PRO A 50 0.67 -15.72 -18.20
C PRO A 50 2.14 -15.64 -17.73
N LEU A 51 2.66 -14.42 -17.50
CA LEU A 51 4.02 -14.23 -16.97
C LEU A 51 4.09 -14.40 -15.44
N THR A 52 2.94 -14.49 -14.75
CA THR A 52 2.92 -14.64 -13.30
C THR A 52 3.50 -15.99 -12.90
N ARG A 53 4.47 -15.94 -11.99
CA ARG A 53 5.11 -17.13 -11.42
C ARG A 53 4.43 -17.51 -10.12
N THR A 54 4.49 -18.78 -9.76
CA THR A 54 4.08 -19.23 -8.43
C THR A 54 5.15 -18.83 -7.41
N VAL A 55 4.94 -17.69 -6.76
CA VAL A 55 5.85 -17.14 -5.74
C VAL A 55 5.35 -17.41 -4.33
N GLU A 56 6.19 -17.18 -3.32
CA GLU A 56 5.75 -17.28 -1.92
C GLU A 56 4.61 -16.29 -1.63
N ASN A 57 3.53 -16.77 -1.02
CA ASN A 57 2.28 -16.05 -0.78
C ASN A 57 1.48 -15.69 -2.06
N HIS A 58 1.68 -16.42 -3.17
CA HIS A 58 0.96 -16.22 -4.45
C HIS A 58 -0.56 -16.03 -4.28
N GLN A 59 -1.20 -16.91 -3.51
CA GLN A 59 -2.66 -16.87 -3.33
C GLN A 59 -3.13 -15.62 -2.59
N GLU A 60 -2.34 -15.12 -1.64
CA GLU A 60 -2.63 -13.88 -0.94
C GLU A 60 -2.44 -12.67 -1.85
N ILE A 61 -1.36 -12.63 -2.63
CA ILE A 61 -1.12 -11.57 -3.61
C ILE A 61 -2.24 -11.55 -4.65
N LYS A 62 -2.68 -12.70 -5.16
CA LYS A 62 -3.83 -12.78 -6.09
C LYS A 62 -5.12 -12.24 -5.49
N ARG A 63 -5.42 -12.57 -4.23
CA ARG A 63 -6.60 -12.05 -3.52
C ARG A 63 -6.54 -10.54 -3.37
N ILE A 64 -5.37 -10.00 -3.01
CA ILE A 64 -5.16 -8.54 -2.90
C ILE A 64 -5.33 -7.89 -4.27
N LEU A 65 -4.70 -8.42 -5.33
CA LEU A 65 -4.83 -7.89 -6.69
C LEU A 65 -6.29 -7.90 -7.18
N MET A 66 -7.05 -8.94 -6.88
CA MET A 66 -8.48 -8.99 -7.23
C MET A 66 -9.27 -7.88 -6.53
N LEU A 67 -9.02 -7.70 -5.24
CA LEU A 67 -9.69 -6.67 -4.44
C LEU A 67 -9.32 -5.25 -4.91
N GLU A 68 -8.04 -5.01 -5.18
CA GLU A 68 -7.54 -3.74 -5.72
C GLU A 68 -8.02 -3.49 -7.17
N SER A 69 -8.22 -4.55 -7.97
CA SER A 69 -8.86 -4.43 -9.29
C SER A 69 -10.32 -4.02 -9.16
N CYS A 70 -11.07 -4.56 -8.19
CA CYS A 70 -12.43 -4.11 -7.90
C CYS A 70 -12.45 -2.62 -7.52
N PHE A 71 -11.49 -2.15 -6.73
CA PHE A 71 -11.36 -0.72 -6.43
C PHE A 71 -11.14 0.12 -7.69
N ASN A 72 -10.23 -0.30 -8.57
CA ASN A 72 -10.00 0.40 -9.84
C ASN A 72 -11.25 0.43 -10.73
N VAL A 73 -12.05 -0.64 -10.72
CA VAL A 73 -13.36 -0.67 -11.40
C VAL A 73 -14.32 0.36 -10.80
N ILE A 74 -14.40 0.48 -9.47
CA ILE A 74 -15.23 1.50 -8.81
C ILE A 74 -14.78 2.90 -9.24
N CYS A 75 -13.47 3.18 -9.25
CA CYS A 75 -12.92 4.45 -9.72
C CYS A 75 -13.30 4.73 -11.19
N VAL A 76 -13.20 3.74 -12.07
CA VAL A 76 -13.59 3.89 -13.48
C VAL A 76 -15.08 4.20 -13.60
N LEU A 77 -15.95 3.47 -12.90
CA LEU A 77 -17.40 3.70 -12.92
C LEU A 77 -17.77 5.10 -12.42
N ALA A 78 -17.05 5.60 -11.41
CA ALA A 78 -17.20 6.95 -10.90
C ALA A 78 -16.77 8.00 -11.95
N LEU A 79 -15.59 7.82 -12.55
CA LEU A 79 -15.03 8.74 -13.54
C LEU A 79 -15.84 8.79 -14.83
N THR A 80 -16.43 7.66 -15.27
CA THR A 80 -17.32 7.62 -16.44
C THR A 80 -18.75 8.07 -16.11
N GLN A 81 -19.03 8.43 -14.86
CA GLN A 81 -20.38 8.77 -14.37
C GLN A 81 -21.42 7.70 -14.73
N SER A 82 -21.01 6.43 -14.79
CA SER A 82 -21.90 5.31 -15.15
C SER A 82 -22.83 4.89 -14.02
N ILE A 83 -22.53 5.33 -12.79
CA ILE A 83 -23.33 5.15 -11.59
C ILE A 83 -23.48 6.48 -10.86
N SER A 84 -24.50 6.61 -10.02
CA SER A 84 -24.67 7.81 -9.20
C SER A 84 -23.53 7.95 -8.17
N GLN A 85 -23.24 9.18 -7.77
CA GLN A 85 -22.24 9.47 -6.75
C GLN A 85 -22.57 8.77 -5.41
N GLY A 86 -23.84 8.73 -5.00
CA GLY A 86 -24.25 7.99 -3.80
C GLY A 86 -24.00 6.48 -3.88
N ALA A 87 -24.19 5.88 -5.07
CA ALA A 87 -23.84 4.46 -5.26
C ALA A 87 -22.31 4.26 -5.22
N THR A 88 -21.55 5.21 -5.77
CA THR A 88 -20.08 5.21 -5.72
C THR A 88 -19.56 5.22 -4.28
N ASP A 89 -20.10 6.10 -3.43
CA ASP A 89 -19.71 6.18 -2.02
C ASP A 89 -19.98 4.87 -1.28
N ILE A 90 -21.16 4.27 -1.49
CA ILE A 90 -21.50 2.96 -0.91
C ILE A 90 -20.49 1.89 -1.34
N LEU A 91 -20.12 1.85 -2.62
CA LEU A 91 -19.13 0.89 -3.12
C LEU A 91 -17.75 1.10 -2.49
N PHE A 92 -17.30 2.34 -2.31
CA PHE A 92 -16.05 2.63 -1.60
C PHE A 92 -16.11 2.21 -0.13
N VAL A 93 -17.21 2.48 0.58
CA VAL A 93 -17.40 2.02 1.97
C VAL A 93 -17.32 0.50 2.05
N VAL A 94 -18.04 -0.21 1.18
CA VAL A 94 -18.01 -1.68 1.11
C VAL A 94 -16.59 -2.16 0.83
N PHE A 95 -15.87 -1.53 -0.12
CA PHE A 95 -14.49 -1.85 -0.41
C PHE A 95 -13.59 -1.71 0.83
N PHE A 96 -13.64 -0.57 1.53
CA PHE A 96 -12.80 -0.34 2.71
C PHE A 96 -13.12 -1.31 3.84
N ILE A 97 -14.39 -1.67 4.05
CA ILE A 97 -14.80 -2.69 5.02
C ILE A 97 -14.21 -4.06 4.65
N LEU A 98 -14.32 -4.47 3.39
CA LEU A 98 -13.77 -5.74 2.91
C LEU A 98 -12.24 -5.77 2.98
N GLN A 99 -11.57 -4.67 2.64
CA GLN A 99 -10.12 -4.52 2.73
C GLN A 99 -9.65 -4.63 4.18
N ALA A 100 -10.25 -3.85 5.09
CA ALA A 100 -9.92 -3.86 6.52
C ALA A 100 -10.21 -5.23 7.16
N GLY A 101 -11.41 -5.78 6.93
CA GLY A 101 -11.80 -7.10 7.42
C GLY A 101 -10.90 -8.21 6.86
N GLY A 102 -10.51 -8.12 5.60
CA GLY A 102 -9.58 -9.05 4.95
C GLY A 102 -8.21 -9.07 5.62
N PHE A 103 -7.63 -7.90 5.90
CA PHE A 103 -6.35 -7.80 6.62
C PHE A 103 -6.43 -8.35 8.04
N ILE A 104 -7.48 -7.97 8.79
CA ILE A 104 -7.71 -8.45 10.16
C ILE A 104 -7.86 -9.98 10.18
N ALA A 105 -8.67 -10.53 9.27
CA ALA A 105 -8.89 -11.98 9.17
C ALA A 105 -7.58 -12.74 8.84
N VAL A 106 -6.77 -12.20 7.93
CA VAL A 106 -5.46 -12.78 7.59
C VAL A 106 -4.51 -12.74 8.79
N GLN A 107 -4.45 -11.63 9.52
CA GLN A 107 -3.59 -11.51 10.71
C GLN A 107 -4.01 -12.47 11.83
N ILE A 108 -5.31 -12.62 12.08
CA ILE A 108 -5.83 -13.62 13.04
C ILE A 108 -5.46 -15.03 12.60
N LYS A 109 -5.69 -15.37 11.32
CA LYS A 109 -5.36 -16.70 10.77
C LYS A 109 -3.87 -17.02 10.88
N LYS A 110 -3.01 -16.02 10.64
CA LYS A 110 -1.55 -16.14 10.76
C LYS A 110 -1.03 -16.00 12.19
N LYS A 111 -1.91 -15.79 13.18
CA LYS A 111 -1.56 -15.52 14.59
C LYS A 111 -0.62 -14.30 14.74
N ALA A 112 -0.71 -13.34 13.83
CA ALA A 112 0.08 -12.10 13.82
C ALA A 112 -0.52 -11.06 14.78
N PHE A 113 -0.74 -11.43 16.05
CA PHE A 113 -1.46 -10.61 17.02
C PHE A 113 -0.76 -9.29 17.37
N HIS A 114 0.56 -9.19 17.17
CA HIS A 114 1.30 -7.94 17.39
C HIS A 114 0.89 -6.84 16.39
N SER A 115 0.54 -7.20 15.16
CA SER A 115 0.14 -6.24 14.12
C SER A 115 -1.33 -5.89 14.13
N LEU A 116 -2.16 -6.73 14.75
CA LEU A 116 -3.60 -6.58 14.77
C LEU A 116 -4.07 -5.24 15.36
N PRO A 117 -3.52 -4.74 16.49
CA PRO A 117 -3.91 -3.43 17.02
C PRO A 117 -3.69 -2.26 16.05
N SER A 118 -2.59 -2.28 15.28
CA SER A 118 -2.32 -1.24 14.27
C SER A 118 -3.30 -1.32 13.10
N SER A 119 -3.69 -2.54 12.67
CA SER A 119 -4.73 -2.72 11.64
C SER A 119 -6.10 -2.22 12.11
N LEU A 120 -6.45 -2.47 13.37
CA LEU A 120 -7.68 -1.95 13.98
C LEU A 120 -7.65 -0.42 14.04
N CYS A 121 -6.52 0.15 14.45
CA CYS A 121 -6.31 1.60 14.49
C CYS A 121 -6.47 2.23 13.10
N LEU A 122 -5.87 1.63 12.07
CA LEU A 122 -6.04 2.05 10.68
C LEU A 122 -7.51 1.96 10.24
N SER A 123 -8.21 0.88 10.61
CA SER A 123 -9.63 0.69 10.28
C SER A 123 -10.52 1.75 10.92
N VAL A 124 -10.27 2.08 12.19
CA VAL A 124 -10.98 3.16 12.91
C VAL A 124 -10.70 4.51 12.24
N ALA A 125 -9.44 4.80 11.91
CA ALA A 125 -9.09 6.06 11.26
C ALA A 125 -9.71 6.20 9.86
N ILE A 126 -9.80 5.12 9.08
CA ILE A 126 -10.54 5.09 7.81
C ILE A 126 -12.03 5.34 8.06
N ALA A 127 -12.63 4.67 9.05
CA ALA A 127 -14.05 4.88 9.38
C ALA A 127 -14.33 6.34 9.76
N VAL A 128 -13.49 6.94 10.60
CA VAL A 128 -13.59 8.36 10.98
C VAL A 128 -13.50 9.27 9.76
N TRP A 129 -12.59 8.99 8.83
CA TRP A 129 -12.49 9.74 7.58
C TRP A 129 -13.75 9.60 6.71
N ILE A 130 -14.30 8.39 6.58
CA ILE A 130 -15.56 8.13 5.88
C ILE A 130 -16.73 8.91 6.51
N PHE A 131 -16.87 8.85 7.84
CA PHE A 131 -17.98 9.48 8.56
C PHE A 131 -17.97 11.01 8.47
N ASN A 132 -16.78 11.62 8.42
CA ASN A 132 -16.63 13.08 8.25
C ASN A 132 -16.51 13.50 6.79
N GLY A 133 -16.51 12.54 5.87
CA GLY A 133 -16.40 12.79 4.45
C GLY A 133 -17.71 13.31 3.87
N ASN A 134 -17.59 14.03 2.75
CA ASN A 134 -18.70 14.43 1.92
C ASN A 134 -18.93 13.39 0.82
N GLN A 135 -19.76 13.75 -0.16
CA GLN A 135 -19.94 12.96 -1.37
C GLN A 135 -18.64 12.94 -2.19
N THR A 136 -18.32 11.82 -2.84
CA THR A 136 -17.17 11.73 -3.73
C THR A 136 -17.24 12.77 -4.87
N GLU A 137 -16.15 13.51 -5.06
CA GLU A 137 -16.05 14.56 -6.08
C GLU A 137 -15.16 14.14 -7.26
N LEU A 138 -15.59 14.51 -8.47
CA LEU A 138 -14.83 14.30 -9.71
C LEU A 138 -14.09 15.61 -10.02
N LEU A 139 -12.76 15.59 -9.97
CA LEU A 139 -11.93 16.79 -10.17
C LEU A 139 -11.54 17.02 -11.65
N GLY A 140 -11.99 16.15 -12.56
CA GLY A 140 -11.56 16.12 -13.97
C GLY A 140 -10.29 15.29 -14.18
N ASP A 141 -9.99 14.94 -15.44
CA ASP A 141 -8.74 14.25 -15.85
C ASP A 141 -8.30 13.10 -14.92
N GLY A 142 -9.16 12.08 -14.77
CA GLY A 142 -8.85 10.87 -14.01
C GLY A 142 -8.73 11.05 -12.48
N ASN A 143 -8.91 12.27 -11.97
CA ASN A 143 -8.77 12.60 -10.55
C ASN A 143 -10.09 12.46 -9.80
N LEU A 144 -10.00 11.82 -8.64
CA LEU A 144 -11.14 11.49 -7.80
C LEU A 144 -10.86 11.86 -6.36
N LEU A 145 -11.70 12.72 -5.77
CA LEU A 145 -11.65 12.99 -4.34
C LEU A 145 -12.67 12.10 -3.63
N ILE A 146 -12.21 10.93 -3.20
CA ILE A 146 -13.04 9.94 -2.50
C ILE A 146 -13.59 10.57 -1.22
N PHE A 147 -14.91 10.50 -1.02
CA PHE A 147 -15.62 11.17 0.07
C PHE A 147 -15.37 12.69 0.16
N GLY A 148 -15.13 13.35 -0.98
CA GLY A 148 -15.08 14.80 -1.11
C GLY A 148 -14.06 15.52 -0.22
N SER A 149 -13.08 14.78 0.31
CA SER A 149 -12.07 15.33 1.21
C SER A 149 -10.72 14.66 1.03
N GLN A 150 -9.65 15.44 1.21
CA GLN A 150 -8.32 14.87 1.25
C GLN A 150 -8.17 13.97 2.49
N VAL A 151 -7.44 12.88 2.33
CA VAL A 151 -7.12 11.98 3.46
C VAL A 151 -6.33 12.74 4.53
N PRO A 152 -6.80 12.78 5.79
CA PRO A 152 -6.10 13.46 6.88
C PRO A 152 -4.66 12.98 7.03
N TRP A 153 -3.73 13.89 7.32
CA TRP A 153 -2.32 13.53 7.46
C TRP A 153 -2.08 12.49 8.57
N GLN A 154 -2.91 12.49 9.62
CA GLN A 154 -2.91 11.49 10.69
C GLN A 154 -3.16 10.10 10.11
N LEU A 155 -4.14 9.96 9.22
CA LEU A 155 -4.45 8.69 8.55
C LEU A 155 -3.29 8.25 7.63
N LYS A 156 -2.65 9.18 6.91
CA LYS A 156 -1.41 8.88 6.14
C LYS A 156 -0.29 8.35 7.05
N GLY A 157 -0.11 8.95 8.24
CA GLY A 157 0.86 8.52 9.23
C GLY A 157 0.56 7.16 9.87
N ILE A 158 -0.71 6.91 10.23
CA ILE A 158 -1.17 5.60 10.73
C ILE A 158 -0.92 4.52 9.67
N TYR A 159 -1.22 4.82 8.40
CA TYR A 159 -0.95 3.90 7.30
C TYR A 159 0.55 3.57 7.18
N LEU A 160 1.44 4.56 7.29
CA LEU A 160 2.88 4.33 7.23
C LEU A 160 3.38 3.44 8.37
N ALA A 161 2.95 3.73 9.61
CA ALA A 161 3.31 2.94 10.78
C ALA A 161 2.80 1.49 10.66
N TRP A 162 1.55 1.32 10.21
CA TRP A 162 0.98 0.02 9.90
C TRP A 162 1.78 -0.72 8.82
N LEU A 163 2.10 -0.05 7.70
CA LEU A 163 2.85 -0.63 6.58
C LEU A 163 4.26 -1.07 7.03
N ALA A 164 4.95 -0.23 7.80
CA ALA A 164 6.26 -0.55 8.35
C ALA A 164 6.19 -1.78 9.25
N GLN A 165 5.17 -1.88 10.10
CA GLN A 165 4.96 -3.04 10.95
C GLN A 165 4.69 -4.32 10.16
N VAL A 166 3.82 -4.29 9.15
CA VAL A 166 3.55 -5.46 8.31
C VAL A 166 4.83 -5.93 7.62
N ILE A 167 5.59 -5.01 6.99
CA ILE A 167 6.78 -5.39 6.22
C ILE A 167 7.93 -5.85 7.12
N LEU A 168 8.18 -5.14 8.23
CA LEU A 168 9.32 -5.42 9.10
C LEU A 168 9.05 -6.54 10.10
N SER A 169 7.81 -6.75 10.55
CA SER A 169 7.49 -7.80 11.53
C SER A 169 6.92 -9.06 10.88
N GLU A 170 5.91 -8.95 10.01
CA GLU A 170 5.27 -10.13 9.41
C GLU A 170 6.08 -10.68 8.23
N TYR A 171 6.61 -9.80 7.38
CA TYR A 171 7.46 -10.16 6.25
C TYR A 171 8.96 -10.18 6.58
N ARG A 172 9.32 -10.25 7.87
CA ARG A 172 10.72 -10.28 8.32
C ARG A 172 11.55 -11.42 7.72
N HIS A 173 10.90 -12.51 7.31
CA HIS A 173 11.56 -13.67 6.69
C HIS A 173 12.15 -13.35 5.30
N ILE A 174 11.67 -12.28 4.65
CA ILE A 174 12.20 -11.80 3.36
C ILE A 174 13.51 -11.02 3.55
N LEU A 175 13.76 -10.50 4.76
CA LEU A 175 15.01 -9.79 5.06
C LEU A 175 16.20 -10.76 4.95
N PRO A 176 17.37 -10.28 4.48
CA PRO A 176 17.78 -8.88 4.33
C PRO A 176 17.40 -8.23 2.99
N LYS A 177 16.65 -8.90 2.10
CA LYS A 177 16.20 -8.34 0.82
C LYS A 177 15.18 -7.23 1.08
N LEU A 178 15.46 -6.03 0.55
CA LEU A 178 14.64 -4.83 0.80
C LEU A 178 13.69 -4.51 -0.36
N THR A 179 13.69 -5.29 -1.45
CA THR A 179 12.90 -4.99 -2.65
C THR A 179 11.42 -4.71 -2.37
N ILE A 180 10.75 -5.59 -1.61
CA ILE A 180 9.35 -5.43 -1.23
C ILE A 180 9.13 -4.17 -0.37
N LEU A 181 10.04 -3.91 0.58
CA LEU A 181 10.01 -2.70 1.40
C LEU A 181 10.10 -1.45 0.52
N LEU A 182 11.10 -1.39 -0.37
CA LEU A 182 11.36 -0.23 -1.21
C LEU A 182 10.25 0.02 -2.24
N VAL A 183 9.67 -1.04 -2.79
CA VAL A 183 8.49 -0.99 -3.68
C VAL A 183 7.30 -0.36 -2.97
N HIS A 184 6.97 -0.82 -1.76
CA HIS A 184 5.87 -0.26 -0.99
C HIS A 184 6.14 1.16 -0.52
N MET A 185 7.38 1.48 -0.16
CA MET A 185 7.78 2.85 0.19
C MET A 185 7.65 3.79 -1.00
N ALA A 186 8.05 3.38 -2.21
CA ALA A 186 7.89 4.19 -3.41
C ALA A 186 6.42 4.53 -3.67
N SER A 187 5.54 3.51 -3.65
CA SER A 187 4.10 3.70 -3.82
C SER A 187 3.48 4.58 -2.72
N PHE A 188 3.92 4.43 -1.46
CA PHE A 188 3.47 5.28 -0.37
C PHE A 188 3.90 6.75 -0.57
N ILE A 189 5.16 7.00 -0.98
CA ILE A 189 5.65 8.36 -1.24
C ILE A 189 4.82 9.03 -2.34
N VAL A 190 4.57 8.33 -3.46
CA VAL A 190 3.70 8.84 -4.54
C VAL A 190 2.31 9.15 -4.01
N ALA A 191 1.74 8.28 -3.19
CA ALA A 191 0.41 8.49 -2.61
C ALA A 191 0.34 9.70 -1.66
N VAL A 192 1.38 9.94 -0.85
CA VAL A 192 1.43 11.10 0.04
C VAL A 192 1.46 12.41 -0.75
N MET A 193 2.16 12.42 -1.89
CA MET A 193 2.27 13.57 -2.79
C MET A 193 1.01 13.79 -3.65
N ALA A 194 0.12 12.81 -3.74
CA ALA A 194 -1.14 12.93 -4.45
C ALA A 194 -2.24 13.51 -3.55
N ASP A 195 -3.18 14.24 -4.16
CA ASP A 195 -4.37 14.77 -3.47
C ASP A 195 -5.34 13.65 -3.06
N ASP A 196 -5.35 12.55 -3.81
CA ASP A 196 -6.21 11.38 -3.69
C ASP A 196 -5.42 10.15 -3.21
N PHE A 197 -4.88 10.25 -1.99
CA PHE A 197 -3.98 9.27 -1.37
C PHE A 197 -4.35 7.79 -1.60
N PHE A 198 -5.60 7.37 -1.34
CA PHE A 198 -5.96 5.95 -1.48
C PHE A 198 -6.01 5.49 -2.92
N HIS A 199 -6.45 6.33 -3.85
CA HIS A 199 -6.44 6.00 -5.28
C HIS A 199 -5.01 5.84 -5.78
N ALA A 200 -4.16 6.84 -5.55
CA ALA A 200 -2.73 6.78 -5.87
C ALA A 200 -2.04 5.57 -5.26
N ARG A 201 -2.33 5.29 -3.97
CA ARG A 201 -1.74 4.16 -3.26
C ARG A 201 -2.18 2.83 -3.87
N ILE A 202 -3.47 2.60 -4.09
CA ILE A 202 -4.00 1.32 -4.57
C ILE A 202 -3.58 1.06 -6.02
N VAL A 203 -3.65 2.07 -6.88
CA VAL A 203 -3.23 1.96 -8.29
C VAL A 203 -1.74 1.60 -8.39
N THR A 204 -0.88 2.30 -7.65
CA THR A 204 0.56 2.02 -7.69
C THR A 204 0.91 0.72 -6.95
N ALA A 205 0.26 0.41 -5.83
CA ALA A 205 0.47 -0.82 -5.06
C ALA A 205 0.15 -2.06 -5.88
N SER A 206 -1.05 -2.10 -6.47
CA SER A 206 -1.56 -3.23 -7.23
C SER A 206 -0.65 -3.56 -8.39
N HIS A 207 -0.22 -2.52 -9.11
CA HIS A 207 0.66 -2.73 -10.24
C HIS A 207 2.06 -3.23 -9.82
N LEU A 208 2.62 -2.69 -8.75
CA LEU A 208 3.90 -3.18 -8.22
C LEU A 208 3.82 -4.60 -7.61
N LEU A 209 2.68 -4.96 -7.02
CA LEU A 209 2.39 -6.33 -6.58
C LEU A 209 2.27 -7.28 -7.77
N PHE A 210 1.65 -6.84 -8.86
CA PHE A 210 1.59 -7.60 -10.11
C PHE A 210 3.00 -7.84 -10.69
N LEU A 211 3.85 -6.81 -10.72
CA LEU A 211 5.26 -6.98 -11.12
C LEU A 211 6.00 -7.94 -10.18
N SER A 212 5.67 -7.95 -8.89
CA SER A 212 6.23 -8.91 -7.93
C SER A 212 5.88 -10.36 -8.26
N LEU A 213 4.70 -10.62 -8.86
CA LEU A 213 4.35 -11.96 -9.37
C LEU A 213 5.10 -12.31 -10.65
N CYS A 214 5.39 -11.34 -11.52
CA CYS A 214 6.10 -11.58 -12.77
C CYS A 214 7.60 -11.86 -12.55
N PHE A 215 8.20 -11.15 -11.59
CA PHE A 215 9.64 -11.11 -11.41
C PHE A 215 10.15 -11.81 -10.15
N ASP A 216 9.27 -12.20 -9.21
CA ASP A 216 9.65 -12.74 -7.90
C ASP A 216 10.70 -11.87 -7.17
N LEU A 217 10.31 -10.63 -6.89
CA LEU A 217 11.18 -9.63 -6.25
C LEU A 217 11.67 -10.07 -4.86
N LYS A 218 11.04 -11.06 -4.24
CA LYS A 218 11.41 -11.60 -2.92
C LYS A 218 12.64 -12.50 -3.01
N LEU A 219 12.84 -13.15 -4.16
CA LEU A 219 13.90 -14.11 -4.34
C LEU A 219 15.27 -13.43 -4.27
N ARG A 220 16.16 -13.99 -3.45
CA ARG A 220 17.49 -13.38 -3.22
C ARG A 220 18.32 -13.29 -4.51
N SER A 221 18.21 -14.28 -5.39
CA SER A 221 18.92 -14.31 -6.68
C SER A 221 18.36 -13.33 -7.71
N TRP A 222 17.15 -12.80 -7.50
CA TRP A 222 16.58 -11.80 -8.41
C TRP A 222 17.35 -10.48 -8.31
N GLY A 223 17.91 -10.02 -9.44
CA GLY A 223 18.79 -8.85 -9.52
C GLY A 223 20.19 -9.09 -8.96
N GLY A 224 20.52 -10.30 -8.49
CA GLY A 224 21.79 -10.64 -7.83
C GLY A 224 21.67 -10.72 -6.30
N GLU A 225 22.50 -11.57 -5.68
CA GLU A 225 22.40 -11.90 -4.25
C GLU A 225 22.63 -10.72 -3.29
N ASP A 226 23.40 -9.72 -3.76
CA ASP A 226 23.74 -8.49 -3.04
C ASP A 226 22.95 -7.27 -3.52
N PHE A 227 21.97 -7.46 -4.39
CA PHE A 227 21.14 -6.38 -4.91
C PHE A 227 20.04 -5.99 -3.94
N ALA A 228 19.99 -4.69 -3.60
CA ALA A 228 18.95 -4.09 -2.76
C ALA A 228 18.77 -4.85 -1.43
N ILE A 229 19.87 -5.15 -0.75
CA ILE A 229 19.88 -5.80 0.57
C ILE A 229 20.36 -4.86 1.67
N SER A 230 19.93 -5.11 2.91
CA SER A 230 20.57 -4.54 4.10
C SER A 230 20.75 -5.60 5.17
N GLN A 231 21.98 -6.08 5.29
CA GLN A 231 22.37 -7.02 6.35
C GLN A 231 22.13 -6.43 7.74
N ARG A 232 22.30 -5.11 7.90
CA ARG A 232 22.03 -4.42 9.18
C ARG A 232 20.56 -4.56 9.57
N VAL A 233 19.64 -4.26 8.65
CA VAL A 233 18.20 -4.39 8.89
C VAL A 233 17.84 -5.85 9.13
N GLY A 234 18.36 -6.78 8.33
CA GLY A 234 18.12 -8.22 8.53
C GLY A 234 18.57 -8.72 9.90
N VAL A 235 19.79 -8.39 10.32
CA VAL A 235 20.32 -8.77 11.65
C VAL A 235 19.59 -8.06 12.80
N MET A 236 19.17 -6.80 12.61
CA MET A 236 18.38 -6.10 13.62
C MET A 236 17.02 -6.77 13.80
N MET A 237 16.31 -7.04 12.71
CA MET A 237 14.96 -7.62 12.75
C MET A 237 14.93 -9.12 13.07
N SER A 238 16.07 -9.83 12.97
CA SER A 238 16.18 -11.21 13.47
C SER A 238 16.19 -11.28 14.99
N LYS A 239 16.57 -10.20 15.69
CA LYS A 239 16.49 -10.11 17.15
C LYS A 239 15.04 -9.86 17.58
N ALA A 240 14.43 -10.86 18.24
CA ALA A 240 13.04 -10.79 18.69
C ALA A 240 12.70 -9.53 19.50
N ASN A 241 13.61 -9.09 20.37
CA ASN A 241 13.44 -7.87 21.15
C ASN A 241 13.29 -6.63 20.26
N ILE A 242 14.14 -6.49 19.23
CA ILE A 242 14.10 -5.33 18.33
C ILE A 242 12.82 -5.36 17.50
N ALA A 243 12.43 -6.52 16.95
CA ALA A 243 11.19 -6.66 16.20
C ALA A 243 9.95 -6.33 17.05
N SER A 244 9.97 -6.71 18.34
CA SER A 244 8.94 -6.33 19.31
C SER A 244 8.92 -4.81 19.55
N TRP A 245 10.09 -4.19 19.79
CA TRP A 245 10.19 -2.74 19.96
C TRP A 245 9.69 -1.97 18.76
N VAL A 246 10.06 -2.37 17.53
CA VAL A 246 9.55 -1.76 16.30
C VAL A 246 8.02 -1.86 16.24
N SER A 247 7.46 -3.02 16.58
CA SER A 247 6.00 -3.22 16.60
C SER A 247 5.31 -2.33 17.64
N ILE A 248 5.89 -2.20 18.84
CA ILE A 248 5.38 -1.33 19.92
C ILE A 248 5.44 0.13 19.48
N ILE A 249 6.55 0.58 18.90
CA ILE A 249 6.72 1.94 18.42
C ILE A 249 5.68 2.25 17.33
N CYS A 250 5.52 1.36 16.34
CA CYS A 250 4.50 1.55 15.29
C CYS A 250 3.10 1.66 15.90
N LEU A 251 2.77 0.81 16.87
CA LEU A 251 1.47 0.86 17.55
C LEU A 251 1.27 2.17 18.32
N LEU A 252 2.28 2.63 19.07
CA LEU A 252 2.20 3.89 19.81
C LEU A 252 2.00 5.08 18.86
N VAL A 253 2.68 5.09 17.72
CA VAL A 253 2.47 6.09 16.66
C VAL A 253 1.04 6.02 16.13
N CYS A 254 0.55 4.82 15.79
CA CYS A 254 -0.83 4.62 15.35
C CYS A 254 -1.85 5.17 16.37
N LEU A 255 -1.72 4.76 17.64
CA LEU A 255 -2.61 5.19 18.72
C LEU A 255 -2.57 6.71 18.94
N SER A 256 -1.38 7.30 18.99
CA SER A 256 -1.22 8.74 19.18
C SER A 256 -1.88 9.52 18.04
N LEU A 257 -1.67 9.10 16.80
CA LEU A 257 -2.28 9.73 15.63
C LEU A 257 -3.79 9.52 15.56
N ALA A 258 -4.30 8.35 15.96
CA ALA A 258 -5.73 8.09 15.98
C ALA A 258 -6.44 8.88 17.08
N ILE A 259 -5.84 9.02 18.26
CA ILE A 259 -6.35 9.89 19.32
C ILE A 259 -6.39 11.34 18.82
N HIS A 260 -5.31 11.81 18.18
CA HIS A 260 -5.26 13.16 17.60
C HIS A 260 -6.28 13.36 16.46
N LEU A 261 -6.54 12.33 15.66
CA LEU A 261 -7.59 12.38 14.63
C LEU A 261 -8.98 12.48 15.27
N LEU A 262 -9.28 11.63 16.25
CA LEU A 262 -10.56 11.61 16.96
C LEU A 262 -10.83 12.89 17.75
N SER A 263 -9.81 13.46 18.39
CA SER A 263 -9.96 14.72 19.12
C SER A 263 -10.35 15.86 18.20
N ASN A 264 -9.77 15.92 17.00
CA ASN A 264 -10.09 16.98 16.04
C ASN A 264 -11.51 16.86 15.50
N THR A 265 -12.03 15.63 15.36
CA THR A 265 -13.39 15.38 14.86
C THR A 265 -14.48 15.60 15.91
N LEU A 266 -14.14 15.56 17.20
CA LEU A 266 -15.09 15.83 18.29
C LEU A 266 -15.23 17.33 18.60
N ILE A 267 -14.32 18.16 18.11
CA ILE A 267 -14.29 19.61 18.35
C ILE A 267 -15.00 20.38 17.22
N THR A 268 -15.19 19.75 16.06
CA THR A 268 -15.94 20.26 14.90
C THR A 268 -17.38 19.79 14.91
#